data_AF-V6Z317-F1
#
_entry.id   AF-V6Z317-F1
#
_cell.length_a   1.000
_cell.length_b   1.000
_cell.length_c   1.000
_cell.angle_alpha   90.00
_cell.angle_beta   90.00
_cell.angle_gamma   90.00
#
_symmetry.space_group_name_H-M   'P 1'
#
loop_
_entity.id
_entity.type
_entity.pdbx_description
1 polymer ?
#
loop_
_entity_poly.entity_id
_entity_poly.type
_entity_poly.pdbx_seq_one_letter_code
_entity_poly.pdbx_strand_id
1 'polypeptide(L)' 'MWQKYFLIIIALIGVLLVLLSMYVIPYIEKYKEMELPIFLIGVIIILGSLFLIKIFNKP' A
#
# COMPACT_ATOMS: atom_id res chain seq x y z
N MET A 1 -18.25 -12.04 -1.58
CA MET A 1 -18.50 -10.65 -2.00
C MET A 1 -17.73 -9.65 -1.14
N TRP A 2 -17.87 -9.67 0.20
CA TRP A 2 -17.15 -8.79 1.15
C TRP A 2 -15.61 -8.83 1.08
N GLN A 3 -15.01 -9.99 0.82
CA GLN A 3 -13.54 -10.15 0.73
C GLN A 3 -12.90 -9.25 -0.35
N LYS A 4 -13.59 -9.03 -1.48
CA LYS A 4 -13.07 -8.17 -2.55
C LYS A 4 -13.02 -6.71 -2.12
N TYR A 5 -14.08 -6.22 -1.49
CA TYR A 5 -14.11 -4.86 -0.93
C TYR A 5 -13.03 -4.66 0.13
N PHE A 6 -12.81 -5.66 0.98
CA PHE A 6 -11.75 -5.62 1.98
C PHE A 6 -10.35 -5.53 1.35
N LEU A 7 -10.06 -6.33 0.32
CA LEU A 7 -8.78 -6.26 -0.40
C LEU A 7 -8.59 -4.94 -1.15
N ILE A 8 -9.67 -4.34 -1.66
CA ILE A 8 -9.63 -3.02 -2.29
C ILE A 8 -9.29 -1.94 -1.24
N ILE A 9 -9.89 -2.00 -0.05
CA ILE A 9 -9.57 -1.08 1.05
C ILE A 9 -8.10 -1.22 1.46
N ILE A 10 -7.57 -2.45 1.56
CA ILE A 10 -6.16 -2.68 1.87
C ILE A 10 -5.26 -2.09 0.77
N ALA A 11 -5.61 -2.27 -0.50
CA ALA A 11 -4.86 -1.69 -1.61
C ALA A 11 -4.85 -0.15 -1.52
N LEU A 12 -5.97 0.49 -1.17
CA LEU A 12 -6.06 1.94 -0.96
C LEU A 12 -5.19 2.40 0.21
N ILE A 13 -5.10 1.64 1.29
CA ILE A 13 -4.17 1.93 2.40
C ILE A 13 -2.73 1.87 1.92
N GLY A 14 -2.39 0.87 1.09
CA GLY A 14 -1.07 0.78 0.46
C GLY A 14 -0.74 2.00 -0.42
N VAL A 15 -1.72 2.50 -1.20
CA VAL A 15 -1.56 3.73 -2.00
C VAL A 15 -1.32 4.94 -1.10
N LEU A 16 -2.08 5.09 -0.02
CA LEU A 16 -1.87 6.18 0.93
C LEU A 16 -0.48 6.14 1.59
N LEU A 17 0.03 4.95 1.92
CA LEU A 17 1.39 4.77 2.43
C LEU A 17 2.46 5.22 1.43
N VAL A 18 2.31 4.84 0.15
CA VAL A 18 3.21 5.30 -0.93
C VAL A 18 3.15 6.82 -1.07
N LEU A 19 1.95 7.41 -1.13
CA LEU A 19 1.80 8.86 -1.23
C LEU A 19 2.42 9.58 -0.02
N LEU A 20 2.19 9.08 1.20
CA LEU A 20 2.78 9.64 2.40
C LEU A 20 4.31 9.57 2.36
N SER A 21 4.86 8.45 1.88
CA SER A 21 6.32 8.27 1.76
C SER A 21 6.97 9.19 0.75
N MET A 22 6.27 9.60 -0.32
CA MET A 22 6.84 10.47 -1.36
C MET A 22 6.58 11.95 -1.10
N TYR A 23 5.43 12.29 -0.51
CA TYR A 23 4.96 13.67 -0.44
C TYR A 23 4.97 14.27 0.97
N VAL A 24 5.11 13.47 2.03
CA VAL A 24 5.07 13.97 3.40
C VAL A 24 6.36 13.62 4.16
N ILE A 25 6.71 12.34 4.21
CA ILE A 25 7.85 11.84 4.99
C ILE A 25 9.21 12.48 4.61
N PRO A 26 9.54 12.72 3.32
CA PRO A 26 10.84 13.29 2.94
C PRO A 26 11.01 14.74 3.43
N TYR A 27 9.89 15.43 3.70
CA TYR A 27 9.86 16.80 4.19
C TYR A 27 9.91 16.90 5.71
N ILE A 28 9.91 15.77 6.43
CA ILE A 28 10.06 15.71 7.89
C ILE A 28 11.41 15.08 8.22
N GLU A 29 12.41 15.89 8.57
CA GLU A 29 13.79 15.44 8.83
C GLU A 29 13.86 14.25 9.80
N LYS A 30 13.04 14.27 10.85
CA LYS A 30 12.96 13.18 11.85
C LYS A 30 12.59 11.81 11.25
N TYR A 31 11.84 11.80 10.15
CA TYR A 31 11.32 10.57 9.54
C TYR A 31 11.94 10.27 8.17
N LYS A 32 12.92 11.05 7.73
CA LYS A 32 13.51 10.92 6.38
C LYS A 32 14.04 9.51 6.11
N GLU A 33 14.65 8.87 7.10
CA GLU A 33 15.15 7.49 6.99
C GLU A 33 14.03 6.44 6.81
N MET A 34 12.79 6.79 7.17
CA MET A 34 11.60 5.92 7.04
C MET A 34 10.94 6.01 5.66
N GLU A 35 11.36 6.92 4.78
CA GLU A 35 10.83 7.07 3.42
C GLU A 35 10.83 5.73 2.68
N LEU A 36 12.01 5.13 2.53
CA LEU A 36 12.18 3.88 1.78
C LEU A 36 11.44 2.70 2.44
N PRO A 37 11.53 2.48 3.77
CA PRO A 37 10.72 1.45 4.44
C PRO A 37 9.22 1.60 4.20
N ILE A 38 8.66 2.80 4.38
CA ILE A 38 7.21 3.04 4.27
C ILE A 38 6.77 2.91 2.81
N PHE A 39 7.57 3.37 1.87
CA PHE A 39 7.35 3.16 0.43
C PHE A 39 7.28 1.67 0.09
N LEU A 40 8.28 0.88 0.51
CA LEU A 40 8.34 -0.56 0.24
C LEU A 40 7.14 -1.30 0.85
N ILE A 41 6.76 -0.96 2.08
CA ILE A 41 5.58 -1.53 2.74
C ILE A 41 4.31 -1.20 1.92
N GLY A 42 4.15 0.06 1.50
CA GLY A 42 3.03 0.48 0.68
C GLY A 42 2.94 -0.30 -0.64
N VAL A 43 4.06 -0.45 -1.35
CA VAL A 43 4.13 -1.23 -2.60
C VAL A 43 3.81 -2.71 -2.36
N ILE A 44 4.34 -3.34 -1.32
CA ILE A 44 4.06 -4.75 -0.99
C ILE A 44 2.57 -4.94 -0.69
N ILE A 45 1.95 -4.03 0.06
CA ILE A 45 0.51 -4.07 0.36
C ILE A 45 -0.32 -3.98 -0.93
N ILE A 46 0.02 -3.07 -1.84
CA ILE A 46 -0.67 -2.93 -3.14
C ILE A 46 -0.53 -4.21 -3.96
N LEU A 47 0.70 -4.66 -4.20
CA LEU A 47 0.98 -5.83 -5.04
C LEU A 47 0.36 -7.11 -4.46
N GLY A 48 0.49 -7.32 -3.15
CA GLY A 48 -0.13 -8.44 -2.44
C GLY A 48 -1.65 -8.41 -2.55
N SER A 49 -2.27 -7.23 -2.38
CA SER A 49 -3.72 -7.09 -2.51
C SER A 49 -4.20 -7.38 -3.93
N LEU A 50 -3.52 -6.85 -4.95
CA LEU A 50 -3.86 -7.09 -6.36
C LEU A 50 -3.69 -8.56 -6.74
N PHE A 51 -2.62 -9.20 -6.26
CA PHE A 51 -2.38 -10.63 -6.47
C PHE A 51 -3.48 -11.49 -5.84
N LEU A 52 -3.85 -11.19 -4.59
CA LEU A 52 -4.93 -11.87 -3.90
C LEU A 52 -6.28 -11.64 -4.59
N ILE A 53 -6.57 -10.41 -5.03
CA ILE A 53 -7.78 -10.11 -5.82
C ILE A 53 -7.80 -10.99 -7.06
N LYS A 54 -6.70 -11.12 -7.80
CA LYS A 54 -6.62 -11.97 -8.99
C LYS A 54 -6.88 -13.45 -8.66
N ILE A 55 -6.34 -13.95 -7.55
CA ILE A 55 -6.56 -15.34 -7.08
C ILE A 55 -8.04 -15.56 -6.74
N PHE A 56 -8.64 -14.67 -5.94
CA PHE A 56 -10.03 -14.80 -5.50
C PHE A 56 -11.06 -14.46 -6.60
N ASN A 57 -10.60 -13.92 -7.73
CA ASN A 57 -11.44 -13.57 -8.88
C ASN A 57 -11.26 -14.54 -10.06
N LYS A 58 -10.56 -15.66 -9.85
CA LYS A 58 -10.50 -16.77 -10.81
C LYS A 58 -11.91 -17.39 -10.93
N PRO A 59 -12.41 -17.65 -12.15
CA PRO A 59 -13.74 -18.22 -12.36
C PRO A 59 -13.86 -19.63 -11.76
#